data_AF-A0A5D2HZR7-F1
#
_entry.id   AF-A0A5D2HZR7-F1
#
_cell.length_a   1.000
_cell.length_b   1.000
_cell.length_c   1.000
_cell.angle_alpha   90.00
_cell.angle_beta   90.00
_cell.angle_gamma   90.00
#
_symmetry.space_group_name_H-M   'P 1'
#
loop_
_entity.id
_entity.type
_entity.pdbx_description
1 polymer ?
#
loop_
_entity_poly.entity_id
_entity_poly.type
_entity_poly.pdbx_seq_one_letter_code
_entity_poly.pdbx_strand_id
1 'polypeptide(L)'
;MGKNGYLPLFETRPARGLVFFRSYAASIFIGICFICFHRVSYFPVTERWVWVGMFVAELWFSFYFFITVIVKWNPVFRSTFKDRLSSRYEEEELPGVDIFVCTADPRLEPPTMVVSTVLSVMAYDYPPHKLSVYLSDDGCSDLTFYALLEASGFAQLWLPFCRKLKVEPTSPEAYFQTTPEPVDDAFMANEWLIIKKTYEDMKIRIESMTRLGKVPADIRKEHKGFDVWDFVVSRHDHPSILQILIDGRGPNAIDIEGKALPTLVYLAREKRPQIHHNFKAGALNALIRISSRISNAPFVLNVDCDMHSNNSKAIRDALCFFLDEENGREIGYVQYPQTFGNLTKNEIYGSLRVVMKLELAGFDGNGGPCYIGTGCVHRRESLCGMKYSKELVVEWKGMKYDRKIIEKASSIEGNCKALASCTYKENTPWGKEMGVKYGCVVEDILTGICIQSRGWRSVFLTPQREAFLGMVPTTLLDTLVQHKRWAEGDFQIFLSKLCPFVYGCQNMPLKLQLSYCIYLLWVPNCFATLYYVFVPSFCLLKGISLFPKISSSWGIPYLYVIVVHRVHSLMEFVWLGGTVQGWLNE
;
A
#
# COMPACT_ATOMS: atom_id res chain seq x y z
N MET A 1 11.16 -24.99 -26.10
CA MET A 1 10.05 -25.41 -26.98
C MET A 1 8.76 -25.22 -26.20
N GLY A 2 8.05 -24.13 -26.43
CA GLY A 2 6.82 -23.80 -25.70
C GLY A 2 5.70 -24.78 -26.08
N LYS A 3 4.87 -25.16 -25.11
CA LYS A 3 3.62 -25.89 -25.38
C LYS A 3 2.77 -25.04 -26.33
N ASN A 4 2.50 -25.55 -27.53
CA ASN A 4 1.69 -24.88 -28.54
C ASN A 4 0.35 -24.45 -27.95
N GLY A 5 0.16 -23.14 -27.69
CA GLY A 5 -1.09 -22.56 -27.19
C GLY A 5 -0.97 -21.67 -25.95
N TYR A 6 0.13 -21.73 -25.19
CA TYR A 6 0.30 -20.87 -24.02
C TYR A 6 0.63 -19.42 -24.41
N LEU A 7 -0.23 -18.49 -23.99
CA LEU A 7 0.00 -17.05 -24.12
C LEU A 7 0.18 -16.45 -22.72
N PRO A 8 1.33 -15.90 -22.35
CA PRO A 8 1.51 -15.36 -21.00
C PRO A 8 0.59 -14.14 -20.79
N LEU A 9 0.06 -14.00 -19.58
CA LEU A 9 -0.79 -12.85 -19.20
C LEU A 9 0.04 -11.63 -18.75
N PHE A 10 1.33 -11.82 -18.50
CA PHE A 10 2.27 -10.73 -18.22
C PHE A 10 3.67 -11.03 -18.78
N GLU A 11 4.48 -10.00 -18.91
CA GLU A 11 5.89 -10.07 -19.28
C GLU A 11 6.76 -9.44 -18.19
N THR A 12 7.96 -9.96 -17.99
CA THR A 12 8.95 -9.39 -17.07
C THR A 12 10.16 -8.93 -17.86
N ARG A 13 10.55 -7.67 -17.70
CA ARG A 13 11.69 -7.05 -18.39
C ARG A 13 12.71 -6.54 -17.37
N PRO A 14 14.01 -6.79 -17.59
CA PRO A 14 15.05 -6.19 -16.75
C PRO A 14 15.09 -4.67 -16.97
N ALA A 15 15.54 -3.93 -15.95
CA ALA A 15 15.81 -2.51 -16.07
C ALA A 15 16.83 -2.20 -17.17
N ARG A 16 16.71 -1.01 -17.79
CA ARG A 16 17.72 -0.51 -18.74
C ARG A 16 18.89 0.11 -17.96
N GLY A 17 20.08 0.14 -18.58
CA GLY A 17 21.26 0.78 -17.99
C GLY A 17 21.97 0.01 -16.85
N LEU A 18 21.66 -1.28 -16.67
CA LEU A 18 22.30 -2.11 -15.64
C LEU A 18 23.83 -2.14 -15.72
N VAL A 19 24.40 -2.08 -16.92
CA VAL A 19 25.86 -2.05 -17.12
C VAL A 19 26.45 -0.79 -16.49
N PHE A 20 25.81 0.37 -16.68
CA PHE A 20 26.26 1.63 -16.08
C PHE A 20 26.22 1.57 -14.55
N PHE A 21 25.10 1.11 -13.98
CA PHE A 21 24.95 0.95 -12.54
C PHE A 21 25.99 -0.02 -11.94
N ARG A 22 26.22 -1.16 -12.59
CA ARG A 22 27.20 -2.16 -12.11
C ARG A 22 28.63 -1.63 -12.17
N SER A 23 28.99 -0.91 -13.24
CA SER A 23 30.29 -0.25 -13.36
C SER A 23 30.48 0.81 -12.27
N TYR A 24 29.45 1.62 -12.00
CA TYR A 24 29.44 2.57 -10.89
C TYR A 24 29.61 1.87 -9.53
N ALA A 25 28.83 0.82 -9.26
CA ALA A 25 28.91 0.10 -8.00
C ALA A 25 30.29 -0.53 -7.80
N ALA A 26 30.88 -1.11 -8.86
CA ALA A 26 32.23 -1.65 -8.83
C ALA A 26 33.29 -0.57 -8.59
N SER A 27 33.16 0.61 -9.23
CA SER A 27 34.13 1.68 -9.07
C SER A 27 34.07 2.32 -7.67
N ILE A 28 32.88 2.51 -7.10
CA ILE A 28 32.71 2.94 -5.71
C ILE A 28 33.28 1.91 -4.75
N PHE A 29 33.05 0.61 -4.98
CA PHE A 29 33.61 -0.45 -4.15
C PHE A 29 35.14 -0.41 -4.12
N ILE A 30 35.79 -0.23 -5.26
CA ILE A 30 37.25 -0.05 -5.33
C ILE A 30 37.69 1.18 -4.53
N GLY A 31 36.99 2.30 -4.66
CA GLY A 31 37.25 3.50 -3.87
C GLY A 31 37.15 3.27 -2.36
N ILE A 32 36.12 2.56 -1.91
CA ILE A 32 35.93 2.14 -0.52
C ILE A 32 37.10 1.26 -0.06
N CYS A 33 37.55 0.29 -0.86
CA CYS A 33 38.70 -0.55 -0.52
C CYS A 33 39.97 0.27 -0.28
N PHE A 34 40.24 1.28 -1.11
CA PHE A 34 41.38 2.19 -0.90
C PHE A 34 41.24 3.05 0.35
N ILE A 35 40.04 3.52 0.66
CA ILE A 35 39.74 4.25 1.91
C ILE A 35 39.99 3.36 3.13
N CYS A 36 39.50 2.13 3.11
CA CYS A 36 39.76 1.15 4.18
C CYS A 36 41.26 0.86 4.31
N PHE A 37 41.97 0.67 3.19
CA PHE A 37 43.41 0.45 3.19
C PHE A 37 44.18 1.63 3.78
N HIS A 38 43.80 2.86 3.44
CA HIS A 38 44.33 4.07 4.05
C HIS A 38 44.11 4.10 5.57
N ARG A 39 42.88 3.84 6.02
CA ARG A 39 42.49 3.86 7.45
C ARG A 39 43.29 2.87 8.29
N VAL A 40 43.58 1.70 7.74
CA VAL A 40 44.38 0.66 8.41
C VAL A 40 45.88 1.00 8.36
N SER A 41 46.38 1.53 7.25
CA SER A 41 47.80 1.82 7.06
C SER A 41 48.30 3.03 7.86
N TYR A 42 47.45 4.04 8.06
CA TYR A 42 47.79 5.30 8.76
C TYR A 42 47.16 5.39 10.15
N PHE A 43 47.15 4.28 10.88
CA PHE A 43 46.55 4.22 12.20
C PHE A 43 47.32 5.10 13.21
N PRO A 44 46.74 6.19 13.74
CA PRO A 44 47.48 7.14 14.55
C PRO A 44 47.65 6.64 15.99
N VAL A 45 48.78 6.99 16.60
CA VAL A 45 49.09 6.66 18.01
C VAL A 45 48.33 7.60 18.97
N THR A 46 48.29 8.89 18.65
CA THR A 46 47.48 9.90 19.34
C THR A 46 46.08 9.99 18.71
N GLU A 47 45.06 10.33 19.48
CA GLU A 47 43.66 10.43 18.99
C GLU A 47 43.07 9.13 18.40
N ARG A 48 43.64 7.97 18.79
CA ARG A 48 43.28 6.63 18.31
C ARG A 48 41.78 6.37 18.29
N TRP A 49 41.06 6.73 19.34
CA TRP A 49 39.63 6.44 19.47
C TRP A 49 38.76 7.24 18.51
N VAL A 50 39.18 8.47 18.18
CA VAL A 50 38.52 9.31 17.18
C VAL A 50 38.70 8.69 15.79
N TRP A 51 39.90 8.21 15.49
CA TRP A 51 40.20 7.51 14.24
C TRP A 51 39.41 6.21 14.09
N VAL A 52 39.36 5.40 15.15
CA VAL A 52 38.59 4.15 15.17
C VAL A 52 37.11 4.42 14.97
N GLY A 53 36.53 5.40 15.67
CA GLY A 53 35.12 5.73 15.50
C GLY A 53 34.78 6.22 14.09
N MET A 54 35.64 7.05 13.48
CA MET A 54 35.50 7.44 12.06
C MET A 54 35.51 6.23 11.14
N PHE A 55 36.46 5.31 11.35
CA PHE A 55 36.57 4.13 10.51
C PHE A 55 35.36 3.19 10.68
N VAL A 56 34.85 3.01 11.90
CA VAL A 56 33.62 2.23 12.16
C VAL A 56 32.41 2.86 11.45
N ALA A 57 32.28 4.18 11.47
CA ALA A 57 31.21 4.87 10.75
C ALA A 57 31.34 4.70 9.22
N GLU A 58 32.56 4.76 8.68
CA GLU A 58 32.84 4.49 7.25
C GLU A 58 32.50 3.05 6.85
N LEU A 59 32.86 2.08 7.69
CA LEU A 59 32.51 0.67 7.47
C LEU A 59 31.00 0.45 7.51
N TRP A 60 30.30 1.13 8.42
CA TRP A 60 28.83 1.09 8.47
C TRP A 60 28.20 1.64 7.18
N PHE A 61 28.62 2.82 6.73
CA PHE A 61 28.13 3.37 5.46
C PHE A 61 28.48 2.49 4.25
N SER A 62 29.66 1.87 4.25
CA SER A 62 30.08 0.93 3.20
C SER A 62 29.19 -0.32 3.19
N PHE A 63 28.86 -0.85 4.36
CA PHE A 63 27.93 -1.97 4.51
C PHE A 63 26.52 -1.61 4.05
N TYR A 64 26.00 -0.45 4.46
CA TYR A 64 24.69 0.01 4.03
C TYR A 64 24.64 0.25 2.51
N PHE A 65 25.69 0.85 1.93
CA PHE A 65 25.84 0.99 0.48
C PHE A 65 25.81 -0.36 -0.24
N PHE A 66 26.49 -1.37 0.31
CA PHE A 66 26.48 -2.73 -0.26
C PHE A 66 25.07 -3.34 -0.26
N ILE A 67 24.28 -3.14 0.81
CA ILE A 67 22.86 -3.55 0.84
C ILE A 67 22.08 -2.85 -0.27
N THR A 68 22.23 -1.53 -0.42
CA THR A 68 21.56 -0.76 -1.49
C THR A 68 21.96 -1.26 -2.88
N VAL A 69 23.22 -1.64 -3.08
CA VAL A 69 23.69 -2.24 -4.34
C VAL A 69 23.00 -3.58 -4.62
N ILE A 70 22.80 -4.43 -3.61
CA ILE A 70 22.07 -5.70 -3.77
C ILE A 70 20.62 -5.45 -4.20
N VAL A 71 19.93 -4.49 -3.58
CA VAL A 71 18.56 -4.13 -3.95
C VAL A 71 18.51 -3.69 -5.42
N LYS A 72 19.41 -2.79 -5.82
CA LYS A 72 19.44 -2.19 -7.16
C LYS A 72 20.17 -3.04 -8.22
N TRP A 73 20.64 -4.25 -7.90
CA TRP A 73 21.50 -5.05 -8.79
C TRP A 73 20.81 -5.56 -10.05
N ASN A 74 19.52 -5.91 -9.92
CA ASN A 74 18.72 -6.45 -11.01
C ASN A 74 17.23 -6.07 -10.88
N PRO A 75 16.88 -4.77 -10.95
CA PRO A 75 15.49 -4.36 -10.90
C PRO A 75 14.72 -4.90 -12.11
N VAL A 76 13.48 -5.30 -11.88
CA VAL A 76 12.59 -5.82 -12.92
C VAL A 76 11.34 -4.97 -13.03
N PHE A 77 10.86 -4.80 -14.25
CA PHE A 77 9.61 -4.12 -14.57
C PHE A 77 8.69 -5.08 -15.28
N ARG A 78 7.41 -5.07 -14.92
CA ARG A 78 6.42 -6.00 -15.45
C ARG A 78 5.36 -5.26 -16.24
N SER A 79 4.84 -5.92 -17.26
CA SER A 79 3.75 -5.42 -18.09
C SER A 79 2.68 -6.49 -18.21
N THR A 80 1.42 -6.08 -18.13
CA THR A 80 0.24 -6.96 -18.13
C THR A 80 -0.46 -6.91 -19.48
N PHE A 81 -1.10 -8.02 -19.87
CA PHE A 81 -1.83 -8.15 -21.14
C PHE A 81 -3.32 -8.38 -20.87
N LYS A 82 -4.03 -7.31 -20.49
CA LYS A 82 -5.47 -7.34 -20.17
C LYS A 82 -6.33 -7.89 -21.31
N ASP A 83 -5.97 -7.65 -22.56
CA ASP A 83 -6.72 -8.17 -23.71
C ASP A 83 -6.66 -9.69 -23.77
N ARG A 84 -5.53 -10.30 -23.39
CA ARG A 84 -5.38 -11.75 -23.30
C ARG A 84 -6.16 -12.33 -22.12
N LEU A 85 -6.23 -11.59 -21.01
CA LEU A 85 -7.07 -11.97 -19.87
C LEU A 85 -8.55 -12.01 -20.29
N SER A 86 -9.06 -10.95 -20.93
CA SER A 86 -10.43 -10.86 -21.42
C SER A 86 -10.75 -11.86 -22.54
N SER A 87 -9.75 -12.25 -23.33
CA SER A 87 -9.92 -13.29 -24.37
C SER A 87 -9.94 -14.71 -23.79
N ARG A 88 -9.33 -14.91 -22.61
CA ARG A 88 -9.22 -16.23 -21.96
C ARG A 88 -10.38 -16.52 -21.02
N TYR A 89 -10.87 -15.51 -20.33
CA TYR A 89 -11.91 -15.65 -19.32
C TYR A 89 -13.09 -14.74 -19.68
N GLU A 90 -14.28 -15.33 -19.74
CA GLU A 90 -15.53 -14.55 -19.79
C GLU A 90 -15.72 -13.77 -18.49
N GLU A 91 -16.54 -12.72 -18.51
CA GLU A 91 -16.77 -11.89 -17.32
C GLU A 91 -17.35 -12.68 -16.14
N GLU A 92 -18.16 -13.68 -16.43
CA GLU A 92 -18.76 -14.60 -15.45
C GLU A 92 -17.74 -15.54 -14.81
N GLU A 93 -16.65 -15.85 -15.53
CA GLU A 93 -15.56 -16.71 -15.06
C GLU A 93 -14.56 -15.94 -14.19
N LEU A 94 -14.59 -14.61 -14.24
CA LEU A 94 -13.73 -13.78 -13.41
C LEU A 94 -14.03 -14.01 -11.90
N PRO A 95 -12.97 -14.03 -11.06
CA PRO A 95 -13.08 -14.29 -9.63
C PRO A 95 -13.74 -13.12 -8.88
N GLY A 96 -14.33 -13.40 -7.72
CA GLY A 96 -14.76 -12.34 -6.80
C GLY A 96 -13.56 -11.55 -6.26
N VAL A 97 -13.76 -10.26 -5.97
CA VAL A 97 -12.76 -9.39 -5.33
C VAL A 97 -13.41 -8.60 -4.21
N ASP A 98 -12.86 -8.74 -3.01
CA ASP A 98 -13.20 -7.88 -1.88
C ASP A 98 -12.29 -6.67 -1.84
N ILE A 99 -12.84 -5.50 -1.59
CA ILE A 99 -12.11 -4.25 -1.47
C ILE A 99 -12.32 -3.68 -0.08
N PHE A 100 -11.23 -3.52 0.66
CA PHE A 100 -11.24 -3.02 2.02
C PHE A 100 -10.74 -1.59 2.05
N VAL A 101 -11.59 -0.69 2.54
CA VAL A 101 -11.28 0.71 2.83
C VAL A 101 -11.27 0.88 4.34
N CYS A 102 -10.21 1.46 4.90
CA CYS A 102 -10.10 1.73 6.33
C CYS A 102 -10.09 3.22 6.62
N THR A 103 -10.86 3.64 7.62
CA THR A 103 -10.83 4.98 8.21
C THR A 103 -10.74 4.86 9.73
N ALA A 104 -9.99 5.76 10.36
CA ALA A 104 -9.69 5.75 11.79
C ALA A 104 -10.31 6.92 12.55
N ASP A 105 -10.42 8.10 11.93
CA ASP A 105 -10.90 9.31 12.61
C ASP A 105 -11.62 10.27 11.65
N PRO A 106 -12.92 10.55 11.84
CA PRO A 106 -13.70 11.39 10.93
C PRO A 106 -13.27 12.87 10.91
N ARG A 107 -12.42 13.32 11.85
CA ARG A 107 -11.89 14.69 11.86
C ARG A 107 -10.63 14.82 11.01
N LEU A 108 -9.73 13.83 11.13
CA LEU A 108 -8.50 13.78 10.35
C LEU A 108 -8.77 13.28 8.92
N GLU A 109 -9.77 12.41 8.78
CA GLU A 109 -10.20 11.80 7.54
C GLU A 109 -11.68 12.18 7.30
N PRO A 110 -11.96 13.34 6.67
CA PRO A 110 -13.31 13.84 6.53
C PRO A 110 -14.23 12.83 5.82
N PRO A 111 -15.50 12.66 6.26
CA PRO A 111 -16.41 11.69 5.66
C PRO A 111 -16.60 11.85 4.15
N THR A 112 -16.53 13.08 3.62
CA THR A 112 -16.59 13.37 2.18
C THR A 112 -15.44 12.74 1.40
N MET A 113 -14.22 12.79 1.95
CA MET A 113 -13.04 12.16 1.36
C MET A 113 -13.17 10.63 1.38
N VAL A 114 -13.60 10.07 2.52
CA VAL A 114 -13.82 8.62 2.67
C VAL A 114 -14.79 8.09 1.62
N VAL A 115 -15.95 8.75 1.44
CA VAL A 115 -16.96 8.27 0.49
C VAL A 115 -16.57 8.48 -0.96
N SER A 116 -15.77 9.50 -1.26
CA SER A 116 -15.20 9.70 -2.60
C SER A 116 -14.29 8.52 -2.98
N THR A 117 -13.49 8.03 -2.04
CA THR A 117 -12.68 6.81 -2.22
C THR A 117 -13.53 5.56 -2.36
N VAL A 118 -14.57 5.40 -1.53
CA VAL A 118 -15.53 4.28 -1.67
C VAL A 118 -16.18 4.26 -3.06
N LEU A 119 -16.71 5.39 -3.52
CA LEU A 119 -17.32 5.53 -4.84
C LEU A 119 -16.31 5.23 -5.96
N SER A 120 -15.06 5.65 -5.78
CA SER A 120 -13.96 5.37 -6.72
C SER A 120 -13.69 3.88 -6.87
N VAL A 121 -13.63 3.13 -5.78
CA VAL A 121 -13.35 1.68 -5.83
C VAL A 121 -14.60 0.85 -6.17
N MET A 122 -15.80 1.39 -5.99
CA MET A 122 -17.03 0.75 -6.52
C MET A 122 -17.11 0.84 -8.06
N ALA A 123 -16.41 1.80 -8.66
CA ALA A 123 -16.45 2.10 -10.09
C ALA A 123 -15.32 1.44 -10.92
N TYR A 124 -14.70 0.37 -10.40
CA TYR A 124 -13.74 -0.40 -11.19
C TYR A 124 -14.38 -1.00 -12.46
N ASP A 125 -13.60 -1.11 -13.52
CA ASP A 125 -13.97 -1.80 -14.77
C ASP A 125 -13.96 -3.32 -14.55
N TYR A 126 -14.98 -3.79 -13.83
CA TYR A 126 -15.14 -5.18 -13.39
C TYR A 126 -16.63 -5.53 -13.23
N PRO A 127 -17.02 -6.81 -13.35
CA PRO A 127 -18.41 -7.22 -13.14
C PRO A 127 -18.92 -6.82 -11.74
N PRO A 128 -19.98 -6.00 -11.62
CA PRO A 128 -20.40 -5.45 -10.33
C PRO A 128 -20.75 -6.53 -9.30
N HIS A 129 -21.39 -7.61 -9.73
CA HIS A 129 -21.77 -8.74 -8.87
C HIS A 129 -20.57 -9.56 -8.35
N LYS A 130 -19.35 -9.31 -8.85
CA LYS A 130 -18.09 -9.92 -8.39
C LYS A 130 -17.30 -8.98 -7.48
N LEU A 131 -17.71 -7.72 -7.36
CA LEU A 131 -17.08 -6.74 -6.47
C LEU A 131 -17.87 -6.63 -5.16
N SER A 132 -17.14 -6.56 -4.05
CA SER A 132 -17.70 -6.26 -2.74
C SER A 132 -16.80 -5.27 -2.01
N VAL A 133 -17.34 -4.11 -1.65
CA VAL A 133 -16.63 -3.03 -0.99
C VAL A 133 -17.01 -2.98 0.48
N TYR A 134 -16.01 -2.94 1.34
CA TYR A 134 -16.18 -2.90 2.79
C TYR A 134 -15.47 -1.67 3.35
N LEU A 135 -16.23 -0.79 4.00
CA LEU A 135 -15.68 0.30 4.79
C LEU A 135 -15.55 -0.15 6.25
N SER A 136 -14.32 -0.21 6.77
CA SER A 136 -14.07 -0.35 8.20
C SER A 136 -13.85 1.02 8.82
N ASP A 137 -14.74 1.40 9.74
CA ASP A 137 -14.69 2.64 10.51
C ASP A 137 -14.23 2.36 11.94
N ASP A 138 -12.95 2.60 12.19
CA ASP A 138 -12.35 2.49 13.52
C ASP A 138 -12.71 3.68 14.43
N GLY A 139 -13.30 4.75 13.90
CA GLY A 139 -13.83 5.89 14.65
C GLY A 139 -15.24 5.66 15.19
N CYS A 140 -15.98 4.67 14.66
CA CYS A 140 -17.39 4.39 15.00
C CYS A 140 -18.28 5.65 14.86
N SER A 141 -18.09 6.40 13.79
CA SER A 141 -18.77 7.68 13.58
C SER A 141 -20.10 7.51 12.87
N ASP A 142 -21.18 8.03 13.48
CA ASP A 142 -22.49 8.12 12.84
C ASP A 142 -22.46 9.05 11.61
N LEU A 143 -21.57 10.05 11.59
CA LEU A 143 -21.33 10.92 10.43
C LEU A 143 -20.69 10.16 9.26
N THR A 144 -19.72 9.29 9.53
CA THR A 144 -19.11 8.43 8.49
C THR A 144 -20.14 7.45 7.94
N PHE A 145 -20.97 6.87 8.80
CA PHE A 145 -22.07 6.00 8.36
C PHE A 145 -23.11 6.76 7.53
N TYR A 146 -23.52 7.96 7.96
CA TYR A 146 -24.42 8.83 7.20
C TYR A 146 -23.86 9.19 5.83
N ALA A 147 -22.58 9.56 5.76
CA ALA A 147 -21.92 9.84 4.49
C ALA A 147 -21.96 8.62 3.57
N LEU A 148 -21.70 7.42 4.09
CA LEU A 148 -21.75 6.19 3.32
C LEU A 148 -23.17 5.86 2.83
N LEU A 149 -24.20 6.17 3.62
CA LEU A 149 -25.60 6.05 3.23
C LEU A 149 -25.93 6.98 2.06
N GLU A 150 -25.56 8.25 2.15
CA GLU A 150 -25.71 9.22 1.05
C GLU A 150 -24.97 8.76 -0.22
N ALA A 151 -23.74 8.27 -0.06
CA ALA A 151 -22.93 7.75 -1.15
C ALA A 151 -23.56 6.49 -1.79
N SER A 152 -24.23 5.63 -1.01
CA SER A 152 -24.93 4.46 -1.54
C SER A 152 -26.09 4.84 -2.47
N GLY A 153 -26.77 5.95 -2.19
CA GLY A 153 -27.78 6.54 -3.09
C GLY A 153 -27.14 7.12 -4.34
N PHE A 154 -26.08 7.92 -4.19
CA PHE A 154 -25.38 8.53 -5.33
C PHE A 154 -24.70 7.49 -6.25
N ALA A 155 -24.25 6.35 -5.70
CA ALA A 155 -23.66 5.26 -6.48
C ALA A 155 -24.57 4.75 -7.61
N GLN A 156 -25.90 4.82 -7.43
CA GLN A 156 -26.87 4.42 -8.45
C GLN A 156 -26.79 5.30 -9.71
N LEU A 157 -26.30 6.53 -9.59
CA LEU A 157 -26.09 7.48 -10.69
C LEU A 157 -24.63 7.47 -11.16
N TRP A 158 -23.69 7.44 -10.21
CA TRP A 158 -22.25 7.55 -10.49
C TRP A 158 -21.69 6.34 -11.25
N LEU A 159 -22.08 5.12 -10.88
CA LEU A 159 -21.51 3.91 -11.48
C LEU A 159 -21.90 3.74 -12.96
N PRO A 160 -23.17 3.94 -13.38
CA PRO A 160 -23.53 3.99 -14.79
C PRO A 160 -22.76 5.05 -15.57
N PHE A 161 -22.69 6.27 -15.02
CA PHE A 161 -21.95 7.37 -15.61
C PHE A 161 -20.48 7.00 -15.84
N CYS A 162 -19.81 6.41 -14.84
CA CYS A 162 -18.43 5.96 -14.96
C CYS A 162 -18.23 4.95 -16.09
N ARG A 163 -19.11 3.96 -16.21
CA ARG A 163 -19.01 2.92 -17.26
C ARG A 163 -19.26 3.49 -18.65
N LYS A 164 -20.27 4.35 -18.79
CA LYS A 164 -20.67 4.96 -20.07
C LYS A 164 -19.57 5.88 -20.61
N LEU A 165 -19.00 6.72 -19.75
CA LEU A 165 -17.99 7.70 -20.12
C LEU A 165 -16.55 7.22 -19.95
N LYS A 166 -16.33 6.00 -19.43
CA LYS A 166 -15.00 5.47 -19.11
C LYS A 166 -14.21 6.47 -18.25
N VAL A 167 -14.85 6.93 -17.18
CA VAL A 167 -14.33 7.97 -16.28
C VAL A 167 -13.00 7.54 -15.66
N GLU A 168 -11.98 8.41 -15.75
CA GLU A 168 -10.71 8.25 -15.04
C GLU A 168 -10.12 9.61 -14.64
N PRO A 169 -9.79 9.86 -13.34
CA PRO A 169 -9.90 8.95 -12.20
C PRO A 169 -11.37 8.67 -11.83
N THR A 170 -11.64 7.55 -11.14
CA THR A 170 -13.02 7.16 -10.77
C THR A 170 -13.51 7.80 -9.47
N SER A 171 -12.64 8.54 -8.78
CA SER A 171 -13.06 9.39 -7.65
C SER A 171 -13.83 10.59 -8.17
N PRO A 172 -15.08 10.82 -7.72
CA PRO A 172 -15.86 11.97 -8.16
C PRO A 172 -15.19 13.30 -7.78
N GLU A 173 -14.60 13.39 -6.57
CA GLU A 173 -13.84 14.59 -6.15
C GLU A 173 -12.69 14.87 -7.12
N ALA A 174 -11.84 13.87 -7.40
CA ALA A 174 -10.70 14.05 -8.28
C ALA A 174 -11.13 14.32 -9.74
N TYR A 175 -12.18 13.64 -10.21
CA TYR A 175 -12.69 13.78 -11.57
C TYR A 175 -13.22 15.19 -11.82
N PHE A 176 -14.11 15.70 -10.97
CA PHE A 176 -14.74 17.01 -11.17
C PHE A 176 -13.79 18.20 -10.92
N GLN A 177 -12.68 17.98 -10.20
CA GLN A 177 -11.61 18.97 -10.06
C GLN A 177 -10.70 19.06 -11.29
N THR A 178 -10.49 17.95 -11.99
CA THR A 178 -9.46 17.85 -13.06
C THR A 178 -10.04 17.82 -14.47
N THR A 179 -11.30 17.38 -14.63
CA THR A 179 -11.93 17.18 -15.93
C THR A 179 -12.87 18.34 -16.26
N PRO A 180 -12.66 19.06 -17.37
CA PRO A 180 -13.58 20.10 -17.81
C PRO A 180 -14.89 19.50 -18.33
N GLU A 181 -15.93 20.33 -18.41
CA GLU A 181 -17.20 19.96 -19.01
C GLU A 181 -17.01 19.54 -20.49
N PRO A 182 -17.69 18.47 -20.96
CA PRO A 182 -17.67 18.09 -22.36
C PRO A 182 -18.21 19.21 -23.26
N VAL A 183 -17.45 19.64 -24.28
CA VAL A 183 -17.84 20.74 -25.19
C VAL A 183 -18.50 20.22 -26.48
N ASP A 184 -18.15 19.00 -26.90
CA ASP A 184 -18.50 18.48 -28.23
C ASP A 184 -19.85 17.75 -28.29
N ASP A 185 -20.48 17.48 -27.14
CA ASP A 185 -21.74 16.73 -27.06
C ASP A 185 -22.66 17.35 -25.99
N ALA A 186 -23.70 18.04 -26.44
CA ALA A 186 -24.65 18.74 -25.56
C ALA A 186 -25.44 17.79 -24.64
N PHE A 187 -25.70 16.55 -25.08
CA PHE A 187 -26.38 15.57 -24.24
C PHE A 187 -25.47 15.11 -23.11
N MET A 188 -24.22 14.81 -23.43
CA MET A 188 -23.21 14.40 -22.44
C MET A 188 -22.82 15.54 -21.51
N ALA A 189 -22.80 16.79 -22.00
CA ALA A 189 -22.60 17.99 -21.17
C ALA A 189 -23.72 18.14 -20.14
N ASN A 190 -24.98 17.99 -20.55
CA ASN A 190 -26.12 18.05 -19.65
C ASN A 190 -26.11 16.92 -18.61
N GLU A 191 -25.80 15.67 -19.02
CA GLU A 191 -25.63 14.55 -18.09
C GLU A 191 -24.49 14.82 -17.09
N TRP A 192 -23.34 15.29 -17.57
CA TRP A 192 -22.20 15.66 -16.74
C TRP A 192 -22.56 16.74 -15.69
N LEU A 193 -23.27 17.79 -16.09
CA LEU A 193 -23.73 18.85 -15.20
C LEU A 193 -24.70 18.34 -14.12
N ILE A 194 -25.64 17.48 -14.49
CA ILE A 194 -26.59 16.88 -13.55
C ILE A 194 -25.85 16.02 -12.51
N ILE A 195 -24.93 15.17 -12.95
CA ILE A 195 -24.16 14.32 -12.03
C ILE A 195 -23.25 15.16 -11.14
N LYS A 196 -22.56 16.17 -11.69
CA LYS A 196 -21.74 17.10 -10.91
C LYS A 196 -22.56 17.82 -9.85
N LYS A 197 -23.72 18.36 -10.22
CA LYS A 197 -24.61 19.03 -9.27
C LYS A 197 -25.08 18.08 -8.17
N THR A 198 -25.47 16.85 -8.53
CA THR A 198 -25.92 15.84 -7.56
C THR A 198 -24.80 15.44 -6.59
N TYR A 199 -23.56 15.35 -7.08
CA TYR A 199 -22.37 15.12 -6.26
C TYR A 199 -22.13 16.28 -5.27
N GLU A 200 -22.16 17.53 -5.76
CA GLU A 200 -21.98 18.71 -4.89
C GLU A 200 -23.11 18.84 -3.86
N ASP A 201 -24.35 18.55 -4.23
CA ASP A 201 -25.48 18.55 -3.31
C ASP A 201 -25.30 17.49 -2.20
N MET A 202 -24.82 16.30 -2.56
CA MET A 202 -24.46 15.24 -1.59
C MET A 202 -23.34 15.71 -0.65
N LYS A 203 -22.28 16.29 -1.21
CA LYS A 203 -21.14 16.81 -0.44
C LYS A 203 -21.57 17.89 0.57
N ILE A 204 -22.39 18.84 0.13
CA ILE A 204 -22.93 19.90 0.99
C ILE A 204 -23.77 19.31 2.13
N ARG A 205 -24.60 18.30 1.88
CA ARG A 205 -25.36 17.62 2.94
C ARG A 205 -24.44 16.98 3.98
N ILE A 206 -23.43 16.23 3.53
CA ILE A 206 -22.45 15.56 4.41
C ILE A 206 -21.67 16.59 5.23
N GLU A 207 -21.16 17.66 4.60
CA GLU A 207 -20.41 18.71 5.29
C GLU A 207 -21.29 19.47 6.29
N SER A 208 -22.56 19.71 5.96
CA SER A 208 -23.51 20.35 6.87
C SER A 208 -23.72 19.51 8.13
N MET A 209 -23.93 18.19 7.98
CA MET A 209 -24.05 17.28 9.13
C MET A 209 -22.74 17.18 9.92
N THR A 210 -21.60 17.18 9.24
CA THR A 210 -20.28 17.16 9.88
C THR A 210 -20.04 18.41 10.71
N ARG A 211 -20.44 19.60 10.22
CA ARG A 211 -20.38 20.87 10.96
C ARG A 211 -21.32 20.89 12.17
N LEU A 212 -22.49 20.26 12.06
CA LEU A 212 -23.42 20.08 13.19
C LEU A 212 -22.89 19.08 14.23
N GLY A 213 -21.95 18.20 13.84
CA GLY A 213 -21.32 17.22 14.72
C GLY A 213 -22.21 16.05 15.13
N LYS A 214 -23.43 15.94 14.57
CA LYS A 214 -24.38 14.86 14.82
C LYS A 214 -25.39 14.74 13.69
N VAL A 215 -25.91 13.52 13.49
CA VAL A 215 -27.04 13.28 12.57
C VAL A 215 -28.38 13.59 13.28
N PRO A 216 -29.24 14.45 12.73
CA PRO A 216 -30.57 14.76 13.27
C PRO A 216 -31.47 13.52 13.46
N ALA A 217 -32.38 13.59 14.45
CA ALA A 217 -33.20 12.45 14.87
C ALA A 217 -34.26 12.02 13.83
N ASP A 218 -34.71 12.95 13.00
CA ASP A 218 -35.57 12.71 11.84
C ASP A 218 -34.86 11.82 10.81
N ILE A 219 -33.64 12.17 10.40
CA ILE A 219 -32.84 11.38 9.46
C ILE A 219 -32.49 10.01 10.06
N ARG A 220 -32.15 9.95 11.36
CA ARG A 220 -31.86 8.68 12.04
C ARG A 220 -33.04 7.70 11.97
N LYS A 221 -34.28 8.19 12.04
CA LYS A 221 -35.50 7.35 11.96
C LYS A 221 -35.73 6.77 10.57
N GLU A 222 -35.18 7.36 9.52
CA GLU A 222 -35.33 6.88 8.14
C GLU A 222 -34.54 5.59 7.90
N HIS A 223 -33.50 5.32 8.68
CA HIS A 223 -32.65 4.15 8.50
C HIS A 223 -32.34 3.43 9.82
N LYS A 224 -32.89 2.21 9.98
CA LYS A 224 -32.74 1.35 11.19
C LYS A 224 -31.29 1.11 11.63
N GLY A 225 -30.33 1.23 10.71
CA GLY A 225 -28.91 1.13 11.04
C GLY A 225 -28.41 2.13 12.09
N PHE A 226 -29.08 3.28 12.25
CA PHE A 226 -28.71 4.28 13.26
C PHE A 226 -29.10 3.88 14.69
N ASP A 227 -30.05 2.96 14.88
CA ASP A 227 -30.51 2.52 16.21
C ASP A 227 -29.35 1.94 17.05
N VAL A 228 -28.31 1.43 16.39
CA VAL A 228 -27.14 0.86 17.08
C VAL A 228 -26.29 1.93 17.77
N TRP A 229 -26.31 3.18 17.29
CA TRP A 229 -25.57 4.29 17.91
C TRP A 229 -26.19 4.76 19.22
N ASP A 230 -27.44 4.40 19.51
CA ASP A 230 -28.05 4.68 20.82
C ASP A 230 -27.39 3.87 21.94
N PHE A 231 -26.66 2.80 21.61
CA PHE A 231 -25.90 1.95 22.52
C PHE A 231 -24.39 2.25 22.53
N VAL A 232 -23.92 3.24 21.76
CA VAL A 232 -22.51 3.62 21.68
C VAL A 232 -22.16 4.54 22.85
N VAL A 233 -21.25 4.10 23.72
CA VAL A 233 -20.77 4.91 24.85
C VAL A 233 -19.66 5.87 24.40
N SER A 234 -18.71 5.36 23.63
CA SER A 234 -17.63 6.15 23.04
C SER A 234 -17.00 5.42 21.85
N ARG A 235 -16.11 6.10 21.09
CA ARG A 235 -15.29 5.45 20.04
C ARG A 235 -14.37 4.33 20.53
N HIS A 236 -14.19 4.19 21.85
CA HIS A 236 -13.37 3.14 22.47
C HIS A 236 -14.21 2.10 23.23
N ASP A 237 -15.52 2.32 23.35
CA ASP A 237 -16.46 1.43 24.03
C ASP A 237 -17.80 1.39 23.30
N HIS A 238 -17.94 0.41 22.42
CA HIS A 238 -19.13 0.21 21.60
C HIS A 238 -19.24 -1.22 21.09
N PRO A 239 -20.47 -1.72 20.86
CA PRO A 239 -20.68 -3.01 20.23
C PRO A 239 -20.22 -2.98 18.76
N SER A 240 -20.11 -4.16 18.15
CA SER A 240 -19.89 -4.26 16.71
C SER A 240 -21.12 -3.78 15.93
N ILE A 241 -20.92 -2.88 14.98
CA ILE A 241 -21.92 -2.37 14.05
C ILE A 241 -21.58 -2.91 12.67
N LEU A 242 -22.52 -3.64 12.06
CA LEU A 242 -22.38 -4.21 10.73
C LEU A 242 -23.66 -3.90 9.95
N GLN A 243 -23.55 -3.24 8.81
CA GLN A 243 -24.68 -2.86 7.96
C GLN A 243 -24.34 -3.13 6.48
N ILE A 244 -25.22 -3.85 5.79
CA ILE A 244 -25.12 -4.08 4.35
C ILE A 244 -26.04 -3.07 3.66
N LEU A 245 -25.45 -1.98 3.17
CA LEU A 245 -26.18 -0.87 2.52
C LEU A 245 -26.65 -1.25 1.12
N ILE A 246 -25.82 -1.99 0.38
CA ILE A 246 -26.15 -2.57 -0.91
C ILE A 246 -25.82 -4.05 -0.86
N ASP A 247 -26.82 -4.91 -0.97
CA ASP A 247 -26.60 -6.36 -1.10
C ASP A 247 -26.55 -6.74 -2.58
N GLY A 248 -25.36 -6.72 -3.18
CA GLY A 248 -25.14 -7.01 -4.61
C GLY A 248 -25.52 -8.43 -5.04
N ARG A 249 -25.87 -9.31 -4.09
CA ARG A 249 -26.41 -10.66 -4.36
C ARG A 249 -27.91 -10.64 -4.57
N GLY A 250 -28.60 -9.62 -4.04
CA GLY A 250 -30.04 -9.46 -4.10
C GLY A 250 -30.53 -8.87 -5.43
N PRO A 251 -31.79 -9.14 -5.82
CA PRO A 251 -32.36 -8.65 -7.08
C PRO A 251 -32.59 -7.13 -7.10
N ASN A 252 -32.64 -6.49 -5.93
CA ASN A 252 -32.92 -5.06 -5.79
C ASN A 252 -31.67 -4.19 -5.86
N ALA A 253 -30.47 -4.78 -5.87
CA ALA A 253 -29.21 -4.05 -5.99
C ALA A 253 -28.91 -3.74 -7.47
N ILE A 254 -29.76 -2.91 -8.06
CA ILE A 254 -29.64 -2.44 -9.44
C ILE A 254 -29.55 -0.92 -9.48
N ASP A 255 -28.81 -0.41 -10.46
CA ASP A 255 -28.72 1.02 -10.74
C ASP A 255 -29.89 1.50 -11.63
N ILE A 256 -29.85 2.80 -11.99
CA ILE A 256 -30.89 3.42 -12.82
C ILE A 256 -30.98 2.85 -14.24
N GLU A 257 -29.95 2.14 -14.72
CA GLU A 257 -29.94 1.43 -16.01
C GLU A 257 -30.37 -0.04 -15.87
N GLY A 258 -30.72 -0.50 -14.66
CA GLY A 258 -31.07 -1.88 -14.37
C GLY A 258 -29.88 -2.84 -14.30
N LYS A 259 -28.64 -2.34 -14.21
CA LYS A 259 -27.43 -3.16 -14.03
C LYS A 259 -27.13 -3.36 -12.55
N ALA A 260 -26.53 -4.50 -12.22
CA ALA A 260 -26.20 -4.84 -10.83
C ALA A 260 -25.22 -3.83 -10.20
N LEU A 261 -25.38 -3.59 -8.91
CA LEU A 261 -24.48 -2.79 -8.09
C LEU A 261 -23.54 -3.70 -7.26
N PRO A 262 -22.29 -3.26 -6.99
CA PRO A 262 -21.41 -3.95 -6.05
C PRO A 262 -22.00 -4.02 -4.65
N THR A 263 -21.65 -5.07 -3.91
CA THR A 263 -22.01 -5.14 -2.48
C THR A 263 -21.30 -4.03 -1.72
N LEU A 264 -22.00 -3.31 -0.84
CA LEU A 264 -21.44 -2.25 0.00
C LEU A 264 -21.75 -2.51 1.47
N VAL A 265 -20.69 -2.64 2.28
CA VAL A 265 -20.78 -3.02 3.69
C VAL A 265 -20.07 -1.99 4.57
N TYR A 266 -20.75 -1.54 5.62
CA TYR A 266 -20.17 -0.77 6.72
C TYR A 266 -19.84 -1.68 7.89
N LEU A 267 -18.65 -1.53 8.47
CA LEU A 267 -18.24 -2.22 9.68
C LEU A 267 -17.58 -1.24 10.67
N ALA A 268 -18.13 -1.14 11.87
CA ALA A 268 -17.40 -0.70 13.06
C ALA A 268 -17.24 -1.92 13.97
N ARG A 269 -16.01 -2.41 14.14
CA ARG A 269 -15.74 -3.58 14.99
C ARG A 269 -15.94 -3.28 16.47
N GLU A 270 -16.24 -4.28 17.28
CA GLU A 270 -16.40 -4.06 18.72
C GLU A 270 -15.10 -3.54 19.35
N LYS A 271 -15.22 -2.54 20.22
CA LYS A 271 -14.11 -2.03 21.04
C LYS A 271 -14.54 -1.96 22.50
N ARG A 272 -13.61 -2.33 23.37
CA ARG A 272 -13.75 -2.23 24.83
C ARG A 272 -12.47 -1.61 25.40
N PRO A 273 -12.54 -0.72 26.41
CA PRO A 273 -11.38 0.00 26.91
C PRO A 273 -10.22 -0.90 27.40
N GLN A 274 -10.54 -2.09 27.90
CA GLN A 274 -9.57 -3.03 28.46
C GLN A 274 -8.87 -3.91 27.39
N ILE A 275 -9.34 -3.90 26.14
CA ILE A 275 -8.86 -4.79 25.09
C ILE A 275 -8.17 -3.96 24.00
N HIS A 276 -6.83 -4.09 23.93
CA HIS A 276 -6.04 -3.42 22.89
C HIS A 276 -6.54 -3.82 21.50
N HIS A 277 -6.94 -2.86 20.66
CA HIS A 277 -7.62 -3.16 19.40
C HIS A 277 -6.68 -3.41 18.20
N ASN A 278 -5.36 -3.18 18.34
CA ASN A 278 -4.38 -3.41 17.26
C ASN A 278 -4.60 -2.56 16.00
N PHE A 279 -5.13 -1.33 16.15
CA PHE A 279 -5.24 -0.33 15.07
C PHE A 279 -5.73 -0.92 13.72
N LYS A 280 -5.08 -0.57 12.61
CA LYS A 280 -5.44 -0.98 11.25
C LYS A 280 -5.32 -2.50 11.04
N ALA A 281 -4.31 -3.16 11.58
CA ALA A 281 -4.22 -4.63 11.55
C ALA A 281 -5.48 -5.32 12.11
N GLY A 282 -6.01 -4.83 13.23
CA GLY A 282 -7.22 -5.36 13.84
C GLY A 282 -8.49 -5.10 13.01
N ALA A 283 -8.55 -3.95 12.33
CA ALA A 283 -9.62 -3.58 11.41
C ALA A 283 -9.65 -4.49 10.18
N LEU A 284 -8.51 -4.62 9.49
CA LEU A 284 -8.35 -5.50 8.33
C LEU A 284 -8.66 -6.95 8.68
N ASN A 285 -8.19 -7.45 9.83
CA ASN A 285 -8.51 -8.82 10.25
C ASN A 285 -10.00 -9.04 10.53
N ALA A 286 -10.71 -8.05 11.06
CA ALA A 286 -12.15 -8.14 11.22
C ALA A 286 -12.84 -8.21 9.85
N LEU A 287 -12.42 -7.39 8.89
CA LEU A 287 -12.91 -7.42 7.52
C LEU A 287 -12.66 -8.78 6.83
N ILE A 288 -11.46 -9.36 6.94
CA ILE A 288 -11.17 -10.67 6.33
C ILE A 288 -12.14 -11.75 6.86
N ARG A 289 -12.48 -11.73 8.16
CA ARG A 289 -13.42 -12.67 8.75
C ARG A 289 -14.86 -12.42 8.29
N ILE A 290 -15.31 -11.17 8.33
CA ILE A 290 -16.67 -10.80 7.92
C ILE A 290 -16.89 -11.11 6.43
N SER A 291 -15.94 -10.72 5.59
CA SER A 291 -16.07 -10.89 4.15
C SER A 291 -16.06 -12.36 3.73
N SER A 292 -15.42 -13.25 4.50
CA SER A 292 -15.49 -14.71 4.30
C SER A 292 -16.90 -15.30 4.42
N ARG A 293 -17.82 -14.60 5.10
CA ARG A 293 -19.24 -15.00 5.21
C ARG A 293 -20.16 -14.30 4.22
N ILE A 294 -19.78 -13.11 3.74
CA ILE A 294 -20.62 -12.29 2.86
C ILE A 294 -20.38 -12.65 1.39
N SER A 295 -19.16 -12.44 0.91
CA SER A 295 -18.74 -12.60 -0.50
C SER A 295 -17.78 -13.78 -0.72
N ASN A 296 -16.97 -14.09 0.30
CA ASN A 296 -15.90 -15.09 0.27
C ASN A 296 -14.99 -14.99 -0.97
N ALA A 297 -14.67 -13.77 -1.40
CA ALA A 297 -13.86 -13.53 -2.58
C ALA A 297 -12.43 -14.08 -2.43
N PRO A 298 -11.86 -14.79 -3.42
CA PRO A 298 -10.49 -15.31 -3.34
C PRO A 298 -9.41 -14.22 -3.33
N PHE A 299 -9.74 -13.00 -3.78
CA PHE A 299 -8.84 -11.86 -3.78
C PHE A 299 -9.33 -10.74 -2.87
N VAL A 300 -8.39 -10.05 -2.25
CA VAL A 300 -8.64 -8.93 -1.35
C VAL A 300 -7.73 -7.77 -1.76
N LEU A 301 -8.31 -6.67 -2.21
CA LEU A 301 -7.64 -5.38 -2.36
C LEU A 301 -7.79 -4.60 -1.07
N ASN A 302 -6.70 -4.07 -0.51
CA ASN A 302 -6.79 -3.09 0.58
C ASN A 302 -6.29 -1.73 0.12
N VAL A 303 -7.02 -0.68 0.55
CA VAL A 303 -6.68 0.72 0.32
C VAL A 303 -6.94 1.54 1.59
N ASP A 304 -6.16 2.59 1.76
CA ASP A 304 -6.45 3.64 2.74
C ASP A 304 -7.56 4.56 2.24
N CYS A 305 -8.27 5.21 3.17
CA CYS A 305 -9.39 6.08 2.80
C CYS A 305 -8.98 7.30 1.98
N ASP A 306 -7.72 7.74 2.06
CA ASP A 306 -7.14 8.80 1.26
C ASP A 306 -6.58 8.32 -0.10
N MET A 307 -6.67 7.02 -0.39
CA MET A 307 -6.10 6.39 -1.60
C MET A 307 -7.21 5.94 -2.56
N HIS A 308 -7.51 6.78 -3.56
CA HIS A 308 -8.54 6.48 -4.55
C HIS A 308 -7.98 5.80 -5.81
N SER A 309 -8.85 5.14 -6.57
CA SER A 309 -8.51 4.52 -7.85
C SER A 309 -8.37 5.59 -8.95
N ASN A 310 -7.15 5.69 -9.48
CA ASN A 310 -6.86 6.51 -10.65
C ASN A 310 -6.93 5.70 -11.96
N ASN A 311 -6.84 4.37 -11.90
CA ASN A 311 -6.96 3.49 -13.06
C ASN A 311 -8.02 2.41 -12.79
N SER A 312 -9.15 2.50 -13.48
CA SER A 312 -10.29 1.58 -13.35
C SER A 312 -9.96 0.12 -13.70
N LYS A 313 -8.79 -0.15 -14.30
CA LYS A 313 -8.36 -1.49 -14.72
C LYS A 313 -7.34 -2.14 -13.77
N ALA A 314 -7.04 -1.51 -12.63
CA ALA A 314 -6.04 -2.00 -11.68
C ALA A 314 -6.33 -3.45 -11.22
N ILE A 315 -7.58 -3.79 -10.93
CA ILE A 315 -7.95 -5.16 -10.55
C ILE A 315 -7.62 -6.16 -11.68
N ARG A 316 -7.98 -5.85 -12.93
CA ARG A 316 -7.68 -6.71 -14.09
C ARG A 316 -6.17 -6.86 -14.29
N ASP A 317 -5.39 -5.82 -14.03
CA ASP A 317 -3.93 -5.88 -14.07
C ASP A 317 -3.36 -6.84 -13.01
N ALA A 318 -3.85 -6.79 -11.77
CA ALA A 318 -3.43 -7.72 -10.73
C ALA A 318 -3.80 -9.18 -11.09
N LEU A 319 -5.00 -9.40 -11.65
CA LEU A 319 -5.45 -10.73 -12.07
C LEU A 319 -4.60 -11.33 -13.19
N CYS A 320 -3.99 -10.52 -14.05
CA CYS A 320 -3.04 -11.03 -15.05
C CYS A 320 -1.88 -11.79 -14.40
N PHE A 321 -1.44 -11.40 -13.20
CA PHE A 321 -0.41 -12.14 -12.48
C PHE A 321 -0.97 -13.40 -11.84
N PHE A 322 -2.10 -13.29 -11.13
CA PHE A 322 -2.65 -14.40 -10.37
C PHE A 322 -3.20 -15.55 -11.22
N LEU A 323 -3.76 -15.22 -12.39
CA LEU A 323 -4.42 -16.16 -13.30
C LEU A 323 -3.50 -16.64 -14.43
N ASP A 324 -2.21 -16.27 -14.40
CA ASP A 324 -1.21 -16.81 -15.31
C ASP A 324 -0.96 -18.29 -14.97
N GLU A 325 -1.10 -19.16 -15.97
CA GLU A 325 -1.13 -20.61 -15.78
C GLU A 325 0.21 -21.18 -15.29
N GLU A 326 1.33 -20.58 -15.71
CA GLU A 326 2.68 -21.03 -15.37
C GLU A 326 3.21 -20.33 -14.11
N ASN A 327 3.04 -19.01 -14.00
CA ASN A 327 3.73 -18.22 -12.97
C ASN A 327 2.80 -17.67 -11.87
N GLY A 328 1.48 -17.76 -12.03
CA GLY A 328 0.54 -17.12 -11.11
C GLY A 328 0.34 -17.85 -9.78
N ARG A 329 0.66 -19.15 -9.73
CA ARG A 329 0.38 -20.01 -8.56
C ARG A 329 1.17 -19.62 -7.32
N GLU A 330 2.41 -19.19 -7.48
CA GLU A 330 3.29 -18.81 -6.37
C GLU A 330 3.06 -17.37 -5.87
N ILE A 331 2.22 -16.59 -6.56
CA ILE A 331 2.00 -15.18 -6.24
C ILE A 331 0.97 -15.09 -5.10
N GLY A 332 1.43 -14.56 -3.96
CA GLY A 332 0.62 -14.27 -2.78
C GLY A 332 0.00 -12.88 -2.83
N TYR A 333 0.71 -11.88 -3.35
CA TYR A 333 0.17 -10.53 -3.52
C TYR A 333 0.86 -9.72 -4.64
N VAL A 334 0.12 -8.74 -5.16
CA VAL A 334 0.58 -7.75 -6.14
C VAL A 334 0.51 -6.37 -5.50
N GLN A 335 1.66 -5.72 -5.35
CA GLN A 335 1.82 -4.40 -4.77
C GLN A 335 1.93 -3.34 -5.88
N TYR A 336 1.12 -2.29 -5.79
CA TYR A 336 1.26 -1.09 -6.62
C TYR A 336 2.09 -0.02 -5.91
N PRO A 337 2.75 0.90 -6.64
CA PRO A 337 3.39 2.06 -6.05
C PRO A 337 2.37 2.92 -5.30
N GLN A 338 2.78 3.49 -4.17
CA GLN A 338 2.06 4.61 -3.58
C GLN A 338 2.43 5.88 -4.34
N THR A 339 1.44 6.48 -4.99
CA THR A 339 1.62 7.75 -5.69
C THR A 339 0.65 8.79 -5.15
N PHE A 340 1.07 10.06 -5.18
CA PHE A 340 0.38 11.11 -4.48
C PHE A 340 0.04 12.27 -5.42
N GLY A 341 -1.20 12.74 -5.36
CA GLY A 341 -1.71 13.79 -6.24
C GLY A 341 -1.28 15.19 -5.85
N ASN A 342 -0.96 15.42 -4.57
CA ASN A 342 -0.61 16.72 -4.00
C ASN A 342 0.90 16.99 -3.89
N LEU A 343 1.75 16.13 -4.46
CA LEU A 343 3.19 16.33 -4.45
C LEU A 343 3.60 17.49 -5.36
N THR A 344 4.43 18.38 -4.82
CA THR A 344 5.04 19.43 -5.62
C THR A 344 6.23 18.89 -6.43
N LYS A 345 6.61 19.62 -7.50
CA LYS A 345 7.74 19.22 -8.36
C LYS A 345 9.07 19.12 -7.60
N ASN A 346 9.25 19.97 -6.59
CA ASN A 346 10.45 20.08 -5.77
C ASN A 346 10.07 19.92 -4.30
N GLU A 347 9.49 18.76 -3.96
CA GLU A 347 8.98 18.50 -2.61
C GLU A 347 10.04 18.73 -1.54
N ILE A 348 9.67 19.44 -0.47
CA ILE A 348 10.62 19.83 0.60
C ILE A 348 10.65 18.81 1.74
N TYR A 349 9.63 17.97 1.84
CA TYR A 349 9.52 16.91 2.85
C TYR A 349 9.98 15.54 2.34
N GLY A 350 10.56 15.49 1.14
CA GLY A 350 11.02 14.27 0.46
C GLY A 350 9.93 13.64 -0.41
N SER A 351 10.32 13.12 -1.58
CA SER A 351 9.37 12.65 -2.59
C SER A 351 9.15 11.13 -2.63
N LEU A 352 9.96 10.36 -1.89
CA LEU A 352 10.01 8.88 -1.92
C LEU A 352 10.15 8.31 -3.35
N ARG A 353 10.64 9.11 -4.29
CA ARG A 353 10.62 8.79 -5.73
C ARG A 353 11.53 7.62 -6.06
N VAL A 354 12.74 7.61 -5.51
CA VAL A 354 13.71 6.53 -5.73
C VAL A 354 13.18 5.22 -5.16
N VAL A 355 12.55 5.28 -3.98
CA VAL A 355 11.90 4.14 -3.32
C VAL A 355 10.83 3.52 -4.23
N MET A 356 9.86 4.32 -4.67
CA MET A 356 8.69 3.83 -5.41
C MET A 356 9.01 3.43 -6.85
N LYS A 357 9.98 4.09 -7.51
CA LYS A 357 10.27 3.84 -8.93
C LYS A 357 11.42 2.89 -9.20
N LEU A 358 12.30 2.66 -8.24
CA LEU A 358 13.51 1.86 -8.45
C LEU A 358 13.75 0.81 -7.36
N GLU A 359 13.69 1.18 -6.08
CA GLU A 359 14.02 0.22 -5.00
C GLU A 359 13.02 -0.93 -4.94
N LEU A 360 11.71 -0.65 -5.01
CA LEU A 360 10.69 -1.70 -5.01
C LEU A 360 10.76 -2.60 -6.26
N ALA A 361 11.17 -2.05 -7.42
CA ALA A 361 11.48 -2.85 -8.60
C ALA A 361 12.73 -3.74 -8.40
N GLY A 362 13.70 -3.24 -7.63
CA GLY A 362 14.86 -3.98 -7.16
C GLY A 362 14.49 -5.15 -6.24
N PHE A 363 13.61 -4.91 -5.27
CA PHE A 363 13.01 -5.95 -4.43
C PHE A 363 12.30 -7.01 -5.26
N ASP A 364 11.48 -6.62 -6.25
CA ASP A 364 10.79 -7.55 -7.14
C ASP A 364 11.79 -8.48 -7.86
N GLY A 365 12.92 -7.92 -8.32
CA GLY A 365 14.01 -8.67 -8.93
C GLY A 365 14.69 -9.66 -7.98
N ASN A 366 14.62 -9.42 -6.67
CA ASN A 366 15.21 -10.26 -5.62
C ASN A 366 14.24 -11.27 -5.00
N GLY A 367 12.95 -11.25 -5.37
CA GLY A 367 11.95 -12.22 -4.89
C GLY A 367 10.54 -11.65 -4.70
N GLY A 368 10.39 -10.32 -4.72
CA GLY A 368 9.11 -9.63 -4.59
C GLY A 368 9.18 -8.42 -3.65
N PRO A 369 8.42 -7.34 -3.88
CA PRO A 369 8.36 -6.17 -2.98
C PRO A 369 7.78 -6.52 -1.61
N CYS A 370 8.10 -5.71 -0.60
CA CYS A 370 7.37 -5.71 0.66
C CYS A 370 5.91 -5.26 0.45
N TYR A 371 5.03 -5.63 1.39
CA TYR A 371 3.67 -5.09 1.47
C TYR A 371 3.71 -3.76 2.21
N ILE A 372 3.27 -2.67 1.57
CA ILE A 372 3.40 -1.29 2.09
C ILE A 372 2.06 -0.69 2.57
N GLY A 373 1.07 -1.51 2.87
CA GLY A 373 -0.11 -1.09 3.63
C GLY A 373 -1.31 -0.56 2.83
N THR A 374 -1.17 -0.27 1.54
CA THR A 374 -2.25 0.20 0.66
C THR A 374 -1.95 -0.15 -0.80
N GLY A 375 -2.97 -0.15 -1.66
CA GLY A 375 -2.84 -0.44 -3.09
C GLY A 375 -2.27 -1.84 -3.34
N CYS A 376 -2.68 -2.83 -2.55
CA CYS A 376 -2.16 -4.20 -2.64
C CYS A 376 -3.31 -5.18 -2.82
N VAL A 377 -3.21 -6.03 -3.84
CA VAL A 377 -4.16 -7.13 -4.06
C VAL A 377 -3.53 -8.40 -3.52
N HIS A 378 -4.18 -9.03 -2.56
CA HIS A 378 -3.75 -10.26 -1.93
C HIS A 378 -4.60 -11.43 -2.37
N ARG A 379 -3.97 -12.59 -2.50
CA ARG A 379 -4.64 -13.89 -2.43
C ARG A 379 -5.09 -14.14 -0.99
N ARG A 380 -6.39 -14.44 -0.78
CA ARG A 380 -6.96 -14.65 0.56
C ARG A 380 -6.24 -15.75 1.32
N GLU A 381 -5.89 -16.85 0.66
CA GLU A 381 -5.19 -17.97 1.28
C GLU A 381 -3.85 -17.55 1.89
N SER A 382 -3.11 -16.69 1.18
CA SER A 382 -1.82 -16.18 1.63
C SER A 382 -1.96 -15.32 2.89
N LEU A 383 -2.97 -14.43 2.91
CA LEU A 383 -3.34 -13.62 4.07
C LEU A 383 -3.81 -14.50 5.23
N CYS A 384 -4.59 -15.56 4.95
CA CYS A 384 -5.14 -16.46 5.96
C CYS A 384 -4.14 -17.48 6.53
N GLY A 385 -2.85 -17.34 6.26
CA GLY A 385 -1.83 -18.16 6.92
C GLY A 385 -1.37 -19.40 6.14
N MET A 386 -1.93 -19.63 4.95
CA MET A 386 -1.59 -20.81 4.15
C MET A 386 -0.11 -20.78 3.73
N LYS A 387 0.55 -21.95 3.76
CA LYS A 387 1.89 -22.13 3.23
C LYS A 387 1.82 -22.51 1.76
N TYR A 388 2.71 -21.94 0.95
CA TYR A 388 2.79 -22.30 -0.46
C TYR A 388 3.53 -23.62 -0.63
N SER A 389 3.02 -24.49 -1.51
CA SER A 389 3.71 -25.67 -2.02
C SER A 389 3.41 -25.84 -3.51
N LYS A 390 4.27 -26.54 -4.27
CA LYS A 390 4.09 -26.68 -5.72
C LYS A 390 2.91 -27.59 -6.08
N GLU A 391 2.56 -28.50 -5.18
CA GLU A 391 1.43 -29.42 -5.29
C GLU A 391 0.10 -28.74 -4.96
N LEU A 392 0.14 -27.50 -4.44
CA LEU A 392 -1.04 -26.75 -4.06
C LEU A 392 -1.86 -26.40 -5.32
N VAL A 393 -2.97 -27.12 -5.52
CA VAL A 393 -4.01 -26.76 -6.47
C VAL A 393 -5.07 -25.97 -5.72
N VAL A 394 -4.94 -24.64 -5.70
CA VAL A 394 -6.03 -23.78 -5.25
C VAL A 394 -7.02 -23.67 -6.40
N GLU A 395 -8.13 -24.42 -6.32
CA GLU A 395 -9.25 -24.22 -7.23
C GLU A 395 -9.98 -22.94 -6.83
N TRP A 396 -9.85 -21.91 -7.66
CA TRP A 396 -10.57 -20.64 -7.54
C TRP A 396 -12.00 -20.73 -8.04
N LYS A 397 -12.47 -21.95 -8.40
CA LYS A 397 -13.76 -22.18 -9.05
C LYS A 397 -14.80 -21.37 -8.29
N GLY A 398 -15.25 -20.31 -8.97
CA GLY A 398 -16.07 -19.30 -8.34
C GLY A 398 -17.22 -19.98 -7.61
N MET A 399 -17.52 -19.51 -6.41
CA MET A 399 -18.81 -19.83 -5.81
C MET A 399 -19.86 -19.44 -6.84
N LYS A 400 -20.44 -20.45 -7.52
CA LYS A 400 -21.73 -20.29 -8.17
C LYS A 400 -22.68 -20.04 -7.03
N TYR A 401 -22.95 -18.77 -6.73
CA TYR A 401 -24.03 -18.41 -5.83
C TYR A 401 -25.29 -19.06 -6.41
N ASP A 402 -25.73 -20.13 -5.78
CA ASP A 402 -27.02 -20.70 -6.08
C ASP A 402 -28.04 -19.69 -5.61
N ARG A 403 -28.55 -18.87 -6.55
CA ARG A 403 -29.51 -17.78 -6.27
C ARG A 403 -30.76 -18.27 -5.53
N LYS A 404 -30.98 -19.57 -5.44
CA LYS A 404 -32.12 -20.21 -4.77
C LYS A 404 -32.03 -20.22 -3.24
N ILE A 405 -30.87 -19.98 -2.62
CA ILE A 405 -30.72 -19.90 -1.15
C ILE A 405 -29.87 -18.68 -0.78
N ILE A 406 -30.37 -17.48 -1.07
CA ILE A 406 -29.75 -16.24 -0.56
C ILE A 406 -30.32 -15.97 0.83
N GLU A 407 -29.49 -16.20 1.85
CA GLU A 407 -29.79 -15.75 3.21
C GLU A 407 -30.00 -14.23 3.20
N LYS A 408 -31.08 -13.74 3.84
CA LYS A 408 -31.39 -12.31 3.88
C LYS A 408 -30.22 -11.54 4.53
N ALA A 409 -29.90 -10.36 4.00
CA ALA A 409 -28.88 -9.46 4.53
C ALA A 409 -28.97 -9.28 6.06
N SER A 410 -30.18 -9.08 6.59
CA SER A 410 -30.40 -8.92 8.04
C SER A 410 -30.02 -10.14 8.89
N SER A 411 -30.18 -11.36 8.35
CA SER A 411 -29.77 -12.60 9.01
C SER A 411 -28.24 -12.72 9.01
N ILE A 412 -27.61 -12.39 7.88
CA ILE A 412 -26.15 -12.37 7.75
C ILE A 412 -25.54 -11.34 8.70
N GLU A 413 -26.10 -10.14 8.78
CA GLU A 413 -25.67 -9.10 9.72
C GLU A 413 -25.70 -9.61 11.16
N GLY A 414 -26.80 -10.26 11.57
CA GLY A 414 -26.93 -10.86 12.90
C GLY A 414 -25.88 -11.94 13.16
N ASN A 415 -25.69 -12.86 12.21
CA ASN A 415 -24.77 -13.99 12.33
C ASN A 415 -23.29 -13.59 12.28
N CYS A 416 -22.95 -12.49 11.60
CA CYS A 416 -21.56 -12.06 11.41
C CYS A 416 -21.03 -11.15 12.52
N LYS A 417 -21.89 -10.50 13.32
CA LYS A 417 -21.47 -9.58 14.40
C LYS A 417 -20.43 -10.19 15.34
N ALA A 418 -20.59 -11.47 15.71
CA ALA A 418 -19.64 -12.17 16.57
C ALA A 418 -18.21 -12.27 16.00
N LEU A 419 -18.06 -12.27 14.67
CA LEU A 419 -16.75 -12.30 14.00
C LEU A 419 -15.99 -10.97 14.14
N ALA A 420 -16.70 -9.87 14.39
CA ALA A 420 -16.13 -8.55 14.63
C ALA A 420 -15.91 -8.25 16.12
N SER A 421 -16.12 -9.23 17.00
CA SER A 421 -15.93 -9.06 18.44
C SER A 421 -14.46 -8.86 18.81
N CYS A 422 -14.22 -8.06 19.85
CA CYS A 422 -12.90 -7.78 20.37
C CYS A 422 -12.22 -8.99 21.01
N THR A 423 -13.00 -9.95 21.54
CA THR A 423 -12.52 -11.18 22.21
C THR A 423 -12.25 -12.33 21.24
N TYR A 424 -12.69 -12.23 19.98
CA TYR A 424 -12.50 -13.28 18.96
C TYR A 424 -11.03 -13.72 18.80
N LYS A 425 -10.09 -12.81 19.11
CA LYS A 425 -8.64 -13.02 18.95
C LYS A 425 -7.93 -13.66 20.15
N GLU A 426 -8.56 -13.73 21.32
CA GLU A 426 -7.86 -14.11 22.56
C GLU A 426 -7.35 -15.56 22.51
N ASN A 427 -8.05 -16.45 21.80
CA ASN A 427 -7.71 -17.87 21.67
C ASN A 427 -7.65 -18.35 20.20
N THR A 428 -7.35 -17.45 19.27
CA THR A 428 -7.26 -17.80 17.84
C THR A 428 -5.90 -17.41 17.26
N PRO A 429 -5.47 -18.03 16.14
CA PRO A 429 -4.22 -17.67 15.47
C PRO A 429 -4.24 -16.28 14.80
N TRP A 430 -5.35 -15.55 14.86
CA TRP A 430 -5.52 -14.25 14.20
C TRP A 430 -4.55 -13.18 14.72
N GLY A 431 -3.85 -12.56 13.78
CA GLY A 431 -2.80 -11.57 14.01
C GLY A 431 -1.48 -12.13 14.56
N LYS A 432 -1.45 -13.39 14.99
CA LYS A 432 -0.22 -14.11 15.39
C LYS A 432 0.34 -14.93 14.23
N GLU A 433 -0.48 -15.80 13.67
CA GLU A 433 -0.11 -16.74 12.58
C GLU A 433 -0.87 -16.48 11.29
N MET A 434 -2.11 -15.97 11.36
CA MET A 434 -2.92 -15.63 10.18
C MET A 434 -3.36 -14.16 10.18
N GLY A 435 -3.81 -13.67 9.02
CA GLY A 435 -4.20 -12.29 8.83
C GLY A 435 -3.01 -11.32 8.85
N VAL A 436 -3.35 -10.03 8.95
CA VAL A 436 -2.41 -8.94 9.19
C VAL A 436 -1.83 -9.05 10.60
N LYS A 437 -0.51 -8.95 10.71
CA LYS A 437 0.23 -9.24 11.95
C LYS A 437 0.03 -8.17 13.02
N TYR A 438 -0.04 -8.60 14.29
CA TYR A 438 -0.10 -7.71 15.45
C TYR A 438 1.28 -7.50 16.08
N GLY A 439 1.40 -6.47 16.91
CA GLY A 439 2.56 -6.25 17.78
C GLY A 439 3.70 -5.44 17.15
N CYS A 440 3.50 -4.87 15.97
CA CYS A 440 4.43 -3.95 15.32
C CYS A 440 3.65 -2.76 14.73
N VAL A 441 4.27 -1.57 14.74
CA VAL A 441 3.68 -0.33 14.20
C VAL A 441 3.77 -0.21 12.66
N VAL A 442 4.53 -1.13 12.04
CA VAL A 442 4.58 -1.39 10.59
C VAL A 442 4.09 -2.81 10.34
N GLU A 443 2.83 -3.08 10.72
CA GLU A 443 2.21 -4.40 10.57
C GLU A 443 2.20 -4.90 9.12
N ASP A 444 2.25 -3.99 8.15
CA ASP A 444 2.24 -4.23 6.72
C ASP A 444 3.53 -4.91 6.27
N ILE A 445 4.68 -4.31 6.56
CA ILE A 445 6.01 -4.88 6.27
C ILE A 445 6.14 -6.24 6.95
N LEU A 446 5.74 -6.34 8.22
CA LEU A 446 5.79 -7.59 8.96
C LEU A 446 4.89 -8.68 8.34
N THR A 447 3.71 -8.30 7.87
CA THR A 447 2.79 -9.23 7.18
C THR A 447 3.39 -9.70 5.86
N GLY A 448 4.03 -8.81 5.09
CA GLY A 448 4.76 -9.14 3.86
C GLY A 448 5.87 -10.17 4.11
N ILE A 449 6.73 -9.92 5.11
CA ILE A 449 7.79 -10.87 5.54
C ILE A 449 7.18 -12.22 5.89
N CYS A 450 6.08 -12.24 6.65
CA CYS A 450 5.45 -13.48 7.07
C CYS A 450 4.85 -14.26 5.89
N ILE A 451 4.25 -13.60 4.92
CA ILE A 451 3.71 -14.23 3.70
C ILE A 451 4.86 -14.83 2.88
N GLN A 452 5.93 -14.07 2.65
CA GLN A 452 7.07 -14.54 1.86
C GLN A 452 7.86 -15.65 2.57
N SER A 453 7.94 -15.61 3.91
CA SER A 453 8.54 -16.68 4.73
C SER A 453 7.76 -17.99 4.65
N ARG A 454 6.51 -17.98 4.16
CA ARG A 454 5.70 -19.18 3.90
C ARG A 454 5.85 -19.71 2.47
N GLY A 455 6.81 -19.18 1.70
CA GLY A 455 7.12 -19.62 0.34
C GLY A 455 6.33 -18.90 -0.76
N TRP A 456 5.44 -17.97 -0.43
CA TRP A 456 4.76 -17.13 -1.41
C TRP A 456 5.73 -16.09 -1.98
N ARG A 457 5.54 -15.74 -3.25
CA ARG A 457 6.18 -14.59 -3.88
C ARG A 457 5.24 -13.40 -3.94
N SER A 458 5.81 -12.23 -4.11
CA SER A 458 5.05 -11.01 -4.42
C SER A 458 5.55 -10.39 -5.71
N VAL A 459 4.73 -9.51 -6.26
CA VAL A 459 5.01 -8.81 -7.52
C VAL A 459 4.85 -7.31 -7.33
N PHE A 460 5.73 -6.53 -7.95
CA PHE A 460 5.57 -5.08 -8.04
C PHE A 460 5.09 -4.70 -9.44
N LEU A 461 3.99 -3.94 -9.53
CA LEU A 461 3.47 -3.47 -10.82
C LEU A 461 3.41 -1.95 -10.85
N THR A 462 4.16 -1.35 -11.77
CA THR A 462 4.05 0.07 -12.15
C THR A 462 3.31 0.19 -13.48
N PRO A 463 1.97 0.34 -13.47
CA PRO A 463 1.19 0.50 -14.69
C PRO A 463 1.51 1.84 -15.38
N GLN A 464 1.20 1.95 -16.68
CA GLN A 464 1.43 3.18 -17.44
C GLN A 464 0.67 4.39 -16.86
N ARG A 465 -0.59 4.16 -16.43
CA ARG A 465 -1.35 5.09 -15.60
C ARG A 465 -1.31 4.58 -14.18
N GLU A 466 -0.79 5.40 -13.26
CA GLU A 466 -0.71 5.07 -11.84
C GLU A 466 -2.06 4.55 -11.32
N ALA A 467 -2.04 3.43 -10.61
CA ALA A 467 -3.27 2.75 -10.23
C ALA A 467 -4.02 3.48 -9.11
N PHE A 468 -3.27 3.97 -8.12
CA PHE A 468 -3.80 4.55 -6.90
C PHE A 468 -3.15 5.91 -6.65
N LEU A 469 -3.97 6.92 -6.39
CA LEU A 469 -3.52 8.25 -6.00
C LEU A 469 -4.05 8.56 -4.60
N GLY A 470 -3.19 9.05 -3.73
CA GLY A 470 -3.63 9.64 -2.47
C GLY A 470 -2.87 10.91 -2.10
N MET A 471 -2.78 11.16 -0.80
CA MET A 471 -2.35 12.44 -0.27
C MET A 471 -1.16 12.27 0.66
N VAL A 472 -0.06 13.01 0.41
CA VAL A 472 1.02 13.09 1.40
C VAL A 472 0.63 14.04 2.55
N PRO A 473 1.20 13.86 3.75
CA PRO A 473 1.13 14.86 4.80
C PRO A 473 1.63 16.23 4.31
N THR A 474 0.91 17.29 4.66
CA THR A 474 1.22 18.66 4.21
C THR A 474 2.03 19.46 5.22
N THR A 475 2.31 18.89 6.40
CA THR A 475 3.07 19.54 7.46
C THR A 475 4.31 18.73 7.82
N LEU A 476 5.40 19.42 8.20
CA LEU A 476 6.62 18.77 8.67
C LEU A 476 6.37 17.86 9.88
N LEU A 477 5.50 18.28 10.81
CA LEU A 477 5.22 17.52 12.03
C LEU A 477 4.62 16.15 11.68
N ASP A 478 3.62 16.12 10.78
CA ASP A 478 2.97 14.88 10.37
C ASP A 478 3.95 13.97 9.61
N THR A 479 4.78 14.53 8.74
CA THR A 479 5.85 13.77 8.06
C THR A 479 6.84 13.17 9.06
N LEU A 480 7.28 13.92 10.07
CA LEU A 480 8.21 13.43 11.09
C LEU A 480 7.58 12.32 11.96
N VAL A 481 6.31 12.46 12.32
CA VAL A 481 5.57 11.42 13.06
C VAL A 481 5.46 10.14 12.23
N GLN A 482 5.18 10.28 10.92
CA GLN A 482 5.12 9.15 9.99
C GLN A 482 6.48 8.46 9.86
N HIS A 483 7.55 9.20 9.60
CA HIS A 483 8.91 8.66 9.46
C HIS A 483 9.38 8.01 10.75
N LYS A 484 9.09 8.60 11.90
CA LYS A 484 9.41 8.01 13.20
C LYS A 484 8.74 6.64 13.36
N ARG A 485 7.44 6.54 13.04
CA ARG A 485 6.70 5.27 13.13
C ARG A 485 7.31 4.20 12.24
N TRP A 486 7.67 4.54 11.00
CA TRP A 486 8.32 3.60 10.08
C TRP A 486 9.67 3.15 10.63
N ALA A 487 10.53 4.08 10.99
CA ALA A 487 11.87 3.82 11.49
C ALA A 487 11.86 2.95 12.76
N GLU A 488 11.00 3.25 13.74
CA GLU A 488 10.83 2.45 14.96
C GLU A 488 10.33 1.04 14.65
N GLY A 489 9.31 0.91 13.80
CA GLY A 489 8.72 -0.38 13.45
C GLY A 489 9.67 -1.28 12.66
N ASP A 490 10.36 -0.73 11.66
CA ASP A 490 11.32 -1.46 10.85
C ASP A 490 12.48 -1.98 11.71
N PHE A 491 13.01 -1.14 12.59
CA PHE A 491 14.09 -1.57 13.47
C PHE A 491 13.61 -2.56 14.55
N GLN A 492 12.36 -2.42 15.03
CA GLN A 492 11.73 -3.41 15.91
C GLN A 492 11.67 -4.78 15.24
N ILE A 493 11.29 -4.85 13.94
CA ILE A 493 11.29 -6.10 13.19
C ILE A 493 12.69 -6.70 13.13
N PHE A 494 13.71 -5.89 12.83
CA PHE A 494 15.11 -6.36 12.75
C PHE A 494 15.58 -7.03 14.04
N LEU A 495 15.25 -6.43 15.19
CA LEU A 495 15.66 -6.94 16.51
C LEU A 495 14.78 -8.09 17.01
N SER A 496 13.68 -8.39 16.33
CA SER A 496 12.72 -9.42 16.75
C SER A 496 13.06 -10.80 16.19
N LYS A 497 12.39 -11.83 16.71
CA LYS A 497 12.42 -13.20 16.14
C LYS A 497 11.83 -13.27 14.72
N LEU A 498 11.10 -12.25 14.28
CA LEU A 498 10.47 -12.16 12.97
C LEU A 498 11.39 -11.50 11.92
N CYS A 499 12.64 -11.21 12.28
CA CYS A 499 13.66 -10.76 11.35
C CYS A 499 13.80 -11.75 10.16
N PRO A 500 13.92 -11.26 8.91
CA PRO A 500 14.03 -12.12 7.73
C PRO A 500 15.15 -13.17 7.79
N PHE A 501 16.27 -12.87 8.45
CA PHE A 501 17.38 -13.82 8.61
C PHE A 501 17.11 -14.97 9.59
N VAL A 502 16.13 -14.80 10.48
CA VAL A 502 15.76 -15.81 11.47
C VAL A 502 14.49 -16.53 11.02
N TYR A 503 13.43 -15.78 10.76
CA TYR A 503 12.11 -16.34 10.43
C TYR A 503 12.00 -16.75 8.94
N GLY A 504 12.58 -15.95 8.04
CA GLY A 504 12.51 -16.16 6.60
C GLY A 504 13.57 -17.09 6.03
N CYS A 505 14.56 -17.50 6.83
CA CYS A 505 15.81 -18.14 6.38
C CYS A 505 15.60 -19.37 5.47
N GLN A 506 14.53 -20.14 5.71
CA GLN A 506 14.27 -21.39 4.99
C GLN A 506 13.65 -21.18 3.60
N ASN A 507 12.76 -20.19 3.45
CA ASN A 507 11.92 -20.05 2.25
C ASN A 507 12.16 -18.75 1.47
N MET A 508 12.79 -17.74 2.09
CA MET A 508 13.12 -16.49 1.42
C MET A 508 14.54 -16.54 0.86
N PRO A 509 14.76 -16.15 -0.41
CA PRO A 509 16.11 -16.01 -0.94
C PRO A 509 16.96 -15.04 -0.12
N LEU A 510 18.26 -15.32 0.05
CA LEU A 510 19.17 -14.45 0.81
C LEU A 510 19.16 -12.99 0.29
N LYS A 511 19.06 -12.81 -1.04
CA LYS A 511 18.97 -11.48 -1.65
C LYS A 511 17.71 -10.72 -1.22
N LEU A 512 16.58 -11.40 -1.05
CA LEU A 512 15.35 -10.82 -0.54
C LEU A 512 15.49 -10.46 0.94
N GLN A 513 16.06 -11.35 1.75
CA GLN A 513 16.33 -11.08 3.17
C GLN A 513 17.22 -9.84 3.34
N LEU A 514 18.28 -9.74 2.54
CA LEU A 514 19.15 -8.56 2.49
C LEU A 514 18.42 -7.32 1.96
N SER A 515 17.50 -7.47 1.02
CA SER A 515 16.74 -6.33 0.49
C SER A 515 15.92 -5.64 1.57
N TYR A 516 15.24 -6.40 2.45
CA TYR A 516 14.54 -5.83 3.60
C TYR A 516 15.43 -4.95 4.48
N CYS A 517 16.73 -5.24 4.57
CA CYS A 517 17.65 -4.50 5.44
C CYS A 517 17.84 -3.04 5.05
N ILE A 518 17.50 -2.65 3.82
CA ILE A 518 17.54 -1.23 3.45
C ILE A 518 16.56 -0.40 4.31
N TYR A 519 15.43 -0.97 4.73
CA TYR A 519 14.47 -0.31 5.62
C TYR A 519 14.71 -0.71 7.08
N LEU A 520 14.92 -2.01 7.35
CA LEU A 520 15.12 -2.53 8.71
C LEU A 520 16.35 -1.94 9.43
N LEU A 521 17.38 -1.52 8.68
CA LEU A 521 18.59 -0.88 9.20
C LEU A 521 18.65 0.63 8.93
N TRP A 522 17.51 1.26 8.62
CA TRP A 522 17.46 2.70 8.42
C TRP A 522 17.84 3.46 9.70
N VAL A 523 17.30 3.06 10.87
CA VAL A 523 17.59 3.72 12.16
C VAL A 523 19.08 3.71 12.51
N PRO A 524 19.80 2.58 12.49
CA PRO A 524 21.21 2.58 12.87
C PRO A 524 22.14 3.48 12.03
N ASN A 525 21.72 3.89 10.82
CA ASN A 525 22.46 4.91 10.06
C ASN A 525 22.62 6.23 10.81
N CYS A 526 21.68 6.56 11.71
CA CYS A 526 21.75 7.81 12.46
C CYS A 526 23.01 7.89 13.32
N PHE A 527 23.50 6.79 13.88
CA PHE A 527 24.70 6.77 14.72
C PHE A 527 25.95 7.13 13.92
N ALA A 528 26.12 6.49 12.74
CA ALA A 528 27.23 6.81 11.84
C ALA A 528 27.15 8.26 11.34
N THR A 529 25.95 8.74 11.01
CA THR A 529 25.71 10.12 10.57
C THR A 529 26.04 11.14 11.65
N LEU A 530 25.53 10.96 12.88
CA LEU A 530 25.81 11.87 14.00
C LEU A 530 27.30 11.92 14.30
N TYR A 531 27.98 10.77 14.25
CA TYR A 531 29.43 10.72 14.41
C TYR A 531 30.14 11.56 13.34
N TYR A 532 29.76 11.38 12.07
CA TYR A 532 30.31 12.13 10.94
C TYR A 532 30.02 13.63 10.95
N VAL A 533 28.91 14.05 11.56
CA VAL A 533 28.55 15.48 11.66
C VAL A 533 29.33 16.15 12.79
N PHE A 534 29.36 15.54 13.98
CA PHE A 534 29.94 16.18 15.16
C PHE A 534 31.46 16.01 15.23
N VAL A 535 31.98 14.80 15.04
CA VAL A 535 33.38 14.49 15.36
C VAL A 535 34.36 15.20 14.41
N PRO A 536 34.19 15.16 13.08
CA PRO A 536 35.00 15.97 12.16
C PRO A 536 34.96 17.46 12.45
N SER A 537 33.80 18.01 12.84
CA SER A 537 33.65 19.42 13.18
C SER A 537 34.45 19.80 14.43
N PHE A 538 34.39 18.98 15.49
CA PHE A 538 35.21 19.21 16.68
C PHE A 538 36.70 19.02 16.42
N CYS A 539 37.09 18.03 15.63
CA CYS A 539 38.48 17.81 15.25
C CYS A 539 39.03 18.97 14.42
N LEU A 540 38.22 19.54 13.51
CA LEU A 540 38.58 20.74 12.76
C LEU A 540 38.90 21.91 13.71
N LEU A 541 38.05 22.15 14.72
CA LEU A 541 38.29 23.21 15.72
C LEU A 541 39.55 22.98 16.56
N LYS A 542 39.93 21.72 16.81
CA LYS A 542 41.14 21.36 17.55
C LYS A 542 42.39 21.21 16.68
N GLY A 543 42.29 21.42 15.36
CA GLY A 543 43.39 21.20 14.43
C GLY A 543 43.79 19.73 14.27
N ILE A 544 42.93 18.77 14.64
CA ILE A 544 43.15 17.34 14.49
C ILE A 544 42.75 16.93 13.07
N SER A 545 43.71 16.42 12.30
CA SER A 545 43.47 15.97 10.93
C SER A 545 42.91 14.53 10.91
N LEU A 546 41.67 14.37 10.46
CA LEU A 546 41.02 13.06 10.29
C LEU A 546 41.02 12.52 8.86
N PHE A 547 41.44 13.34 7.90
CA PHE A 547 41.43 13.01 6.48
C PHE A 547 42.80 13.33 5.86
N PRO A 548 43.22 12.59 4.83
CA PRO A 548 44.47 12.88 4.14
C PRO A 548 44.42 14.29 3.51
N LYS A 549 45.60 14.91 3.38
CA LYS A 549 45.72 16.17 2.63
C LYS A 549 45.23 15.96 1.20
N ILE A 550 44.52 16.93 0.63
CA ILE A 550 44.03 16.87 -0.76
C ILE A 550 45.19 16.73 -1.76
N SER A 551 46.37 17.28 -1.45
CA SER A 551 47.58 17.12 -2.25
C SER A 551 48.22 15.73 -2.17
N SER A 552 47.79 14.88 -1.24
CA SER A 552 48.26 13.50 -1.11
C SER A 552 47.50 12.60 -2.08
N SER A 553 48.18 11.57 -2.61
CA SER A 553 47.54 10.50 -3.40
C SER A 553 46.41 9.81 -2.62
N TRP A 554 46.50 9.80 -1.29
CA TRP A 554 45.46 9.26 -0.40
C TRP A 554 44.18 10.09 -0.37
N GLY A 555 44.18 11.35 -0.79
CA GLY A 555 42.97 12.16 -0.91
C GLY A 555 42.09 11.78 -2.11
N ILE A 556 42.67 11.15 -3.13
CA ILE A 556 42.01 10.83 -4.40
C ILE A 556 40.82 9.87 -4.20
N PRO A 557 40.94 8.74 -3.48
CA PRO A 557 39.81 7.82 -3.25
C PRO A 557 38.62 8.48 -2.55
N TYR A 558 38.87 9.33 -1.56
CA TYR A 558 37.82 10.06 -0.85
C TYR A 558 37.07 11.02 -1.77
N LEU A 559 37.80 11.85 -2.52
CA LEU A 559 37.20 12.78 -3.48
C LEU A 559 36.43 12.03 -4.57
N TYR A 560 36.99 10.94 -5.08
CA TYR A 560 36.37 10.10 -6.10
C TYR A 560 35.03 9.55 -5.63
N VAL A 561 35.00 8.89 -4.46
CA VAL A 561 33.76 8.31 -3.91
C VAL A 561 32.69 9.38 -3.71
N ILE A 562 33.05 10.53 -3.12
CA ILE A 562 32.10 11.64 -2.89
C ILE A 562 31.52 12.14 -4.22
N VAL A 563 32.38 12.48 -5.19
CA VAL A 563 31.94 13.08 -6.46
C VAL A 563 31.13 12.09 -7.27
N VAL A 564 31.64 10.87 -7.47
CA VAL A 564 30.98 9.86 -8.31
C VAL A 564 29.66 9.42 -7.69
N HIS A 565 29.59 9.26 -6.37
CA HIS A 565 28.34 8.93 -5.68
C HIS A 565 27.28 10.03 -5.86
N ARG A 566 27.66 11.30 -5.68
CA ARG A 566 26.72 12.44 -5.83
C ARG A 566 26.26 12.62 -7.28
N VAL A 567 27.18 12.50 -8.24
CA VAL A 567 26.85 12.57 -9.66
C VAL A 567 25.90 11.43 -10.05
N HIS A 568 26.17 10.20 -9.62
CA HIS A 568 25.28 9.07 -9.89
C HIS A 568 23.90 9.27 -9.24
N SER A 569 23.86 9.67 -7.97
CA SER A 569 22.60 9.92 -7.24
C SER A 569 21.76 10.99 -7.94
N LEU A 570 22.36 12.09 -8.39
CA LEU A 570 21.69 13.14 -9.16
C LEU A 570 21.18 12.61 -10.51
N MET A 571 22.02 11.89 -11.25
CA MET A 571 21.64 11.30 -12.55
C MET A 571 20.48 10.31 -12.40
N GLU A 572 20.53 9.45 -11.37
CA GLU A 572 19.46 8.51 -11.03
C GLU A 572 18.15 9.25 -10.74
N PHE A 573 18.20 10.27 -9.87
CA PHE A 573 17.01 11.04 -9.50
C PHE A 573 16.36 11.75 -10.71
N VAL A 574 17.17 12.37 -11.56
CA VAL A 574 16.71 13.06 -12.78
C VAL A 574 16.16 12.05 -13.80
N TRP A 575 16.80 10.89 -13.96
CA TRP A 575 16.29 9.83 -14.84
C TRP A 575 14.92 9.32 -14.38
N LEU A 576 14.65 9.28 -13.07
CA LEU A 576 13.33 8.94 -12.52
C LEU A 576 12.29 10.09 -12.63
N GLY A 577 12.61 11.13 -13.40
CA GLY A 577 11.76 12.29 -13.68
C GLY A 577 11.75 13.34 -12.56
N GLY A 578 12.77 13.34 -11.71
CA GLY A 578 13.01 14.38 -10.71
C GLY A 578 13.70 15.61 -11.31
N THR A 579 13.83 16.65 -10.50
CA THR A 579 14.60 17.86 -10.83
C THR A 579 15.88 17.91 -10.00
N VAL A 580 16.83 18.77 -10.39
CA VAL A 580 18.03 19.04 -9.58
C VAL A 580 17.64 19.62 -8.21
N GLN A 581 16.65 20.51 -8.15
CA GLN A 581 16.18 21.06 -6.88
C GLN A 581 15.52 19.99 -6.00
N GLY A 582 14.72 19.10 -6.59
CA GLY A 582 14.11 17.98 -5.86
C GLY A 582 15.16 17.03 -5.30
N TRP A 583 16.23 16.76 -6.05
CA TRP A 583 17.37 15.98 -5.57
C TRP A 583 18.12 16.64 -4.41
N LEU A 584 18.21 17.98 -4.38
CA LEU A 584 18.82 18.70 -3.26
C LEU A 584 17.95 18.67 -2.00
N ASN A 585 16.62 18.59 -2.16
CA ASN A 585 15.68 18.52 -1.05
C ASN A 585 15.57 17.10 -0.45
N GLU A 586 15.83 16.07 -1.26
CA GLU A 586 15.81 14.64 -0.88
C GLU A 586 17.16 14.19 -0.29
#